data_AF-A0A453L974-F1
#
_entry.id   AF-A0A453L974-F1
#
_cell.length_a   1.000
_cell.length_b   1.000
_cell.length_c   1.000
_cell.angle_alpha   90.00
_cell.angle_beta   90.00
_cell.angle_gamma   90.00
#
_symmetry.space_group_name_H-M   'P 1'
#
loop_
_entity.id
_entity.type
_entity.pdbx_description
1 polymer ?
#
loop_
_entity_poly.entity_id
_entity_poly.type
_entity_poly.pdbx_seq_one_letter_code
_entity_poly.pdbx_strand_id
1 'polypeptide(L)' 'MSVVEESFEYLDAPIERIAGADVPMPYAANLERLAVPQIEDIVRAARRACYRALPMTATA' A
#
# COMPACT_ATOMS: atom_id res chain seq x y z
N MET A 1 9.25 -14.98 10.18
CA MET A 1 8.81 -15.53 8.88
C MET A 1 7.97 -14.47 8.21
N SER A 2 8.45 -13.93 7.10
CA SER A 2 7.76 -12.90 6.34
C SER A 2 7.13 -13.50 5.09
N VAL A 3 6.00 -12.94 4.65
CA VAL A 3 5.30 -13.36 3.41
C VAL A 3 6.24 -13.33 2.19
N VAL A 4 7.24 -12.46 2.21
CA VAL A 4 8.28 -12.36 1.18
C VAL A 4 9.18 -13.59 1.15
N GLU A 5 9.57 -14.14 2.30
CA GLU A 5 10.48 -15.29 2.35
C GLU A 5 9.81 -16.60 1.93
N GLU A 6 8.51 -16.75 2.19
CA GLU A 6 7.78 -18.01 2.01
C GLU A 6 6.95 -18.08 0.73
N SER A 7 6.60 -16.94 0.13
CA SER A 7 5.58 -16.90 -0.92
C SER A 7 5.87 -15.87 -2.00
N PHE A 8 7.14 -15.52 -2.20
CA PHE A 8 7.55 -14.55 -3.23
C PHE A 8 7.04 -14.90 -4.63
N GLU A 9 7.08 -16.19 -5.00
CA GLU A 9 6.66 -16.68 -6.33
C GLU A 9 5.17 -16.49 -6.61
N TYR A 10 4.34 -16.32 -5.57
CA TYR A 10 2.89 -16.12 -5.69
C TYR A 10 2.48 -14.65 -5.76
N LEU A 11 3.42 -13.71 -5.60
CA LEU A 11 3.12 -12.27 -5.56
C LEU A 11 3.17 -11.65 -6.96
N ASP A 12 2.01 -11.29 -7.49
CA ASP A 12 1.89 -10.56 -8.77
C ASP A 12 2.33 -9.08 -8.67
N ALA A 13 2.42 -8.54 -7.45
CA ALA A 13 2.73 -7.14 -7.18
C ALA A 13 3.60 -6.98 -5.93
N PRO A 14 4.41 -5.90 -5.83
CA PRO A 14 5.19 -5.62 -4.64
C PRO A 14 4.30 -5.37 -3.42
N ILE A 15 4.71 -5.89 -2.26
CA ILE A 15 4.03 -5.63 -0.98
C ILE A 15 4.31 -4.19 -0.55
N GLU A 16 3.25 -3.40 -0.40
CA GLU A 16 3.29 -2.05 0.15
C GLU A 16 2.68 -2.04 1.56
N ARG A 17 3.27 -1.27 2.48
CA ARG A 17 2.75 -1.12 3.85
C ARG A 17 2.12 0.25 4.02
N ILE A 18 0.89 0.27 4.51
CA ILE A 18 0.17 1.50 4.86
C ILE A 18 0.19 1.60 6.38
N ALA A 19 0.84 2.63 6.90
CA ALA A 19 0.95 2.89 8.33
C ALA A 19 0.58 4.35 8.60
N GLY A 20 0.36 4.67 9.87
CA GLY A 20 0.17 6.06 10.29
C GLY A 20 1.40 6.92 9.99
N ALA A 21 1.20 8.23 9.96
CA ALA A 21 2.31 9.16 9.79
C ALA A 21 3.34 8.95 10.90
N ASP A 22 4.64 9.06 10.57
CA ASP A 22 5.75 8.87 11.50
C ASP A 22 5.92 10.10 12.41
N VAL A 23 4.88 10.39 13.19
CA VAL A 23 4.80 11.51 14.12
C VAL A 23 4.12 11.03 15.40
N PRO A 24 4.47 11.58 16.58
CA PRO A 24 3.70 11.34 17.79
C PRO A 24 2.26 11.80 17.57
N MET A 25 1.28 11.04 18.08
CA MET A 25 -0.15 11.26 17.85
C MET A 25 -0.55 12.71 18.23
N PRO A 26 -0.98 13.53 17.27
CA PRO A 26 -1.34 14.91 17.54
C PRO A 26 -2.74 15.01 18.16
N TYR A 27 -2.92 15.93 19.11
CA TYR A 27 -4.22 16.14 19.77
C TYR A 27 -5.23 16.90 18.90
N ALA A 28 -4.76 17.70 17.94
CA ALA A 28 -5.66 18.47 17.08
C ALA A 28 -6.42 17.55 16.12
N ALA A 29 -7.75 17.56 16.17
CA ALA A 29 -8.62 16.61 15.45
C ALA A 29 -8.37 16.56 13.92
N ASN A 30 -7.93 17.67 13.31
CA ASN A 30 -7.54 17.70 11.90
C ASN A 30 -6.24 16.92 11.63
N LEU A 31 -5.25 17.05 12.52
CA LEU A 31 -3.96 16.37 12.42
C LEU A 31 -4.07 14.90 12.84
N GLU A 32 -4.96 14.59 13.79
CA GLU A 32 -5.24 13.23 14.23
C GLU A 32 -5.74 12.36 13.05
N ARG A 33 -6.69 12.93 12.27
CA ARG A 33 -7.23 12.28 11.08
C ARG A 33 -6.20 12.06 9.97
N LEU A 34 -5.17 12.91 9.91
CA LEU A 34 -4.06 12.76 8.94
C LEU A 34 -2.99 11.80 9.44
N ALA A 35 -2.86 11.62 10.76
CA ALA A 35 -1.91 10.69 11.35
C ALA A 35 -2.37 9.23 11.23
N VAL A 36 -3.68 8.98 11.19
CA VAL A 36 -4.26 7.63 11.06
C VAL A 36 -4.57 7.32 9.60
N PRO A 37 -4.24 6.10 9.09
CA PRO A 37 -4.56 5.69 7.72
C PRO A 37 -6.05 5.85 7.40
N GLN A 38 -6.36 6.50 6.29
CA GLN A 38 -7.74 6.69 5.84
C GLN A 38 -8.08 5.74 4.69
N ILE A 39 -9.39 5.59 4.41
CA ILE A 39 -9.90 4.75 3.31
C ILE A 39 -9.28 5.16 1.97
N GLU A 40 -9.09 6.47 1.75
CA GLU A 40 -8.48 7.00 0.53
C GLU A 40 -7.05 6.52 0.34
N ASP A 41 -6.26 6.40 1.43
CA ASP A 41 -4.90 5.87 1.38
C ASP A 41 -4.87 4.40 0.97
N ILE A 42 -5.81 3.60 1.49
CA ILE A 42 -5.98 2.19 1.15
C ILE A 42 -6.34 2.05 -0.33
N VAL A 43 -7.34 2.79 -0.81
CA VAL A 43 -7.75 2.75 -2.22
C VAL A 43 -6.61 3.18 -3.12
N ARG A 44 -5.87 4.23 -2.76
CA ARG A 44 -4.73 4.72 -3.54
C ARG A 44 -3.59 3.69 -3.59
N ALA A 45 -3.28 3.05 -2.48
CA ALA A 45 -2.27 1.99 -2.41
C ALA A 45 -2.70 0.74 -3.20
N ALA A 46 -3.94 0.31 -3.07
CA ALA A 46 -4.49 -0.81 -3.84
C ALA A 46 -4.42 -0.54 -5.35
N ARG A 47 -4.74 0.70 -5.77
CA ARG A 47 -4.57 1.13 -7.16
C ARG A 47 -3.09 1.07 -7.58
N ARG A 48 -2.16 1.60 -6.79
CA ARG A 48 -0.72 1.51 -7.12
C ARG A 48 -0.24 0.07 -7.28
N ALA A 49 -0.68 -0.83 -6.40
CA ALA A 49 -0.32 -2.25 -6.45
C ALA A 49 -0.90 -2.95 -7.69
N CYS A 50 -2.20 -2.77 -7.97
CA CYS A 50 -2.88 -3.48 -9.07
C CYS A 50 -2.60 -2.88 -10.46
N TYR A 51 -2.40 -1.57 -10.60
CA TYR A 51 -2.17 -0.94 -11.91
C TYR A 51 -0.74 -1.12 -12.45
N ARG A 52 0.17 -1.74 -11.70
CA ARG A 52 1.49 -2.16 -12.22
C ARG A 52 1.43 -3.46 -13.05
N ALA A 53 0.27 -4.12 -13.11
CA ALA A 53 0.13 -5.45 -13.70
C ALA A 53 0.17 -5.53 -15.23
N LEU A 54 0.50 -4.47 -16.01
CA LEU A 54 0.66 -4.61 -17.46
C LEU A 54 1.72 -3.68 -18.10
N PRO A 55 2.90 -4.20 -18.45
CA PRO A 55 3.59 -3.87 -19.69
C PRO A 55 3.36 -5.00 -20.72
N MET A 56 2.53 -4.72 -21.73
CA MET A 56 2.69 -5.13 -23.14
C MET A 56 3.49 -6.43 -23.44
N THR A 57 2.93 -7.61 -23.19
CA THR A 57 3.40 -8.90 -23.77
C THR A 57 2.27 -9.76 -24.34
N ALA A 58 1.19 -9.14 -24.80
CA ALA A 58 0.14 -9.84 -25.52
C ALA A 58 -0.39 -9.01 -26.69
N THR A 59 0.37 -8.94 -27.78
CA THR A 59 -0.14 -9.08 -29.16
C THR A 59 1.04 -9.44 -30.04
N ALA A 60 0.84 -10.50 -30.83
CA ALA A 60 1.76 -11.08 -31.80
C ALA A 60 2.04 -10.15 -32.99
#